data_AF-A0A5C1AE34-F1
#
_entry.id   AF-A0A5C1AE34-F1
#
_cell.length_a   1.000
_cell.length_b   1.000
_cell.length_c   1.000
_cell.angle_alpha   90.00
_cell.angle_beta   90.00
_cell.angle_gamma   90.00
#
_symmetry.space_group_name_H-M   'P 1'
#
loop_
_entity.id
_entity.type
_entity.pdbx_description
1 polymer ?
#
loop_
_entity_poly.entity_id
_entity_poly.type
_entity_poly.pdbx_seq_one_letter_code
_entity_poly.pdbx_strand_id
1 'polypeptide(L)'
;MPYTRCPKCRHEQYATHAILGLQIECKKCGRAYLAKDEAENESEPLVSTESPFGERPVLNILKSVGFLFLLIAVVGLVFWGIVSLIRPTPKGIEKKNTDPQAVENRNVAREPAELPARRGGRMPRLNG
;
A
#
# COMPACT_ATOMS: atom_id res chain seq x y z
N MET A 1 8.81 -47.19 3.10
CA MET A 1 9.07 -46.63 1.75
C MET A 1 8.39 -45.27 1.69
N PRO A 2 9.14 -44.18 1.49
CA PRO A 2 8.59 -42.82 1.46
C PRO A 2 7.68 -42.61 0.24
N TYR A 3 6.46 -42.12 0.49
CA TYR A 3 5.51 -41.72 -0.53
C TYR A 3 5.07 -40.29 -0.28
N THR A 4 4.81 -39.54 -1.36
CA THR A 4 4.22 -38.20 -1.25
C THR A 4 2.88 -38.18 -1.94
N ARG A 5 1.93 -37.46 -1.35
CA ARG A 5 0.58 -37.33 -1.90
C ARG A 5 0.39 -35.96 -2.53
N CYS A 6 -0.03 -35.93 -3.79
CA CYS A 6 -0.32 -34.66 -4.46
C CYS A 6 -1.54 -33.97 -3.79
N PRO A 7 -1.43 -32.71 -3.35
CA PRO A 7 -2.53 -32.02 -2.66
C PRO A 7 -3.74 -31.75 -3.57
N LYS A 8 -3.54 -31.75 -4.89
CA LYS A 8 -4.61 -31.45 -5.86
C LYS A 8 -5.39 -32.68 -6.30
N CYS A 9 -4.69 -33.75 -6.70
CA CYS A 9 -5.32 -34.93 -7.29
C CYS A 9 -5.30 -36.17 -6.37
N ARG A 10 -4.69 -36.05 -5.18
CA ARG A 10 -4.50 -37.12 -4.18
C ARG A 10 -3.76 -38.35 -4.69
N HIS A 11 -3.11 -38.26 -5.85
CA HIS A 11 -2.28 -39.34 -6.38
C HIS A 11 -1.03 -39.50 -5.50
N GLU A 12 -0.74 -40.73 -5.14
CA GLU A 12 0.45 -41.11 -4.38
C GLU A 12 1.56 -41.45 -5.35
N GLN A 13 2.72 -40.84 -5.15
CA GLN A 13 3.90 -41.09 -5.95
C GLN A 13 5.09 -41.39 -5.06
N TYR A 14 5.90 -42.35 -5.49
CA TYR A 14 7.13 -42.72 -4.82
C TYR A 14 8.11 -41.54 -4.86
N ALA A 15 8.64 -41.15 -3.70
CA ALA A 15 9.62 -40.07 -3.59
C ALA A 15 10.78 -40.58 -2.74
N THR A 16 12.02 -40.55 -3.22
CA THR A 16 13.18 -40.94 -2.41
C THR A 16 13.39 -39.94 -1.27
N HIS A 17 13.89 -40.40 -0.11
CA HIS A 17 14.12 -39.57 1.09
C HIS A 17 14.99 -38.33 0.81
N ALA A 18 15.83 -38.34 -0.23
CA ALA A 18 16.62 -37.19 -0.66
C ALA A 18 15.81 -36.02 -1.25
N ILE A 19 14.48 -36.15 -1.41
CA ILE A 19 13.62 -35.18 -2.10
C ILE A 19 12.75 -34.36 -1.11
N LEU A 20 12.86 -34.64 0.19
CA LEU A 20 12.12 -33.90 1.21
C LEU A 20 12.62 -32.45 1.27
N GLY A 21 11.70 -31.49 1.18
CA GLY A 21 12.02 -30.07 1.03
C GLY A 21 12.30 -29.62 -0.41
N LEU A 22 12.36 -30.52 -1.39
CA LEU A 22 12.47 -30.16 -2.81
C LEU A 22 11.09 -30.04 -3.47
N GLN A 23 11.04 -29.20 -4.50
CA GLN A 23 9.86 -29.02 -5.34
C GLN A 23 9.77 -30.18 -6.34
N ILE A 24 8.68 -30.94 -6.25
CA ILE A 24 8.39 -32.10 -7.10
C ILE A 24 7.16 -31.85 -7.95
N GLU A 25 7.18 -32.33 -9.19
CA GLU A 25 6.04 -32.25 -10.07
C GLU A 25 5.19 -33.53 -9.99
N CYS A 26 3.87 -33.38 -9.89
CA CYS A 26 2.95 -34.50 -9.93
C CYS A 26 2.83 -35.07 -11.34
N LYS A 27 3.16 -36.34 -11.54
CA LYS A 27 3.04 -37.02 -12.85
C LYS A 27 1.61 -37.07 -13.41
N LYS A 28 0.60 -36.96 -12.55
CA LYS A 28 -0.81 -37.06 -12.94
C LYS A 28 -1.45 -35.72 -13.29
N CYS A 29 -1.11 -34.64 -12.58
CA CYS A 29 -1.73 -33.33 -12.78
C CYS A 29 -0.76 -32.23 -13.22
N GLY A 30 0.53 -32.53 -13.40
CA GLY A 30 1.56 -31.60 -13.89
C GLY A 30 1.78 -30.39 -12.99
N ARG A 31 1.49 -30.49 -11.69
CA ARG A 31 1.70 -29.39 -10.75
C ARG A 31 2.89 -29.66 -9.86
N ALA A 32 3.74 -28.66 -9.74
CA ALA A 32 4.81 -28.60 -8.78
C ALA A 32 4.24 -28.39 -7.35
N TYR A 33 4.75 -29.15 -6.38
CA TYR A 33 4.44 -29.03 -4.97
C TYR A 33 5.68 -29.39 -4.13
N LEU A 34 5.74 -28.94 -2.88
CA LEU A 34 6.85 -29.24 -1.98
C LEU A 34 6.56 -30.53 -1.20
N ALA A 35 7.50 -31.47 -1.20
CA ALA A 35 7.42 -32.67 -0.38
C ALA A 35 7.74 -32.32 1.09
N LYS A 36 6.85 -32.63 2.02
CA LYS A 36 7.07 -32.52 3.47
C LYS A 36 7.13 -33.92 4.08
N ASP A 37 8.02 -34.13 5.03
CA ASP A 37 8.09 -35.37 5.79
C ASP A 37 7.07 -35.32 6.93
N GLU A 38 6.24 -36.34 7.04
CA GLU A 38 5.33 -36.51 8.19
C GLU A 38 6.02 -37.27 9.34
N ALA A 39 7.33 -37.52 9.24
CA ALA A 39 8.08 -38.44 10.12
C ALA A 39 8.79 -37.79 11.32
N GLU A 40 8.61 -36.49 11.59
CA GLU A 40 9.11 -35.84 12.81
C GLU A 40 7.94 -35.24 13.60
N ASN A 41 7.19 -36.08 14.32
CA ASN A 41 6.27 -35.61 15.36
C ASN A 41 5.97 -36.70 16.41
N GLU A 42 7.01 -37.37 16.90
CA GLU A 42 6.86 -38.28 18.05
C GLU A 42 8.10 -38.22 18.98
N SER A 43 8.50 -37.02 19.40
CA SER A 43 9.22 -36.83 20.66
C SER A 43 9.22 -35.36 21.08
N GLU A 44 8.25 -35.01 21.94
CA GLU A 44 8.31 -34.07 23.08
C GLU A 44 7.03 -33.21 23.22
N PRO A 45 6.29 -33.33 24.34
CA PRO A 45 5.12 -32.51 24.61
C PRO A 45 5.50 -31.29 25.46
N LEU A 46 6.05 -30.23 24.89
CA LEU A 46 6.21 -28.96 25.62
C LEU A 46 5.91 -27.74 24.74
N VAL A 47 4.88 -27.03 25.18
CA VAL A 47 4.46 -25.69 24.77
C VAL A 47 3.73 -25.62 23.43
N SER A 48 2.42 -25.84 23.55
CA SER A 48 1.38 -25.23 22.73
C SER A 48 1.61 -23.72 22.65
N THR A 49 2.45 -23.29 21.70
CA THR A 49 2.43 -21.92 21.20
C THR A 49 1.43 -21.95 20.06
N GLU A 50 0.18 -21.64 20.39
CA GLU A 50 -0.88 -21.38 19.44
C GLU A 50 -0.40 -20.28 18.48
N SER A 51 0.08 -20.67 17.31
CA SER A 51 0.34 -19.76 16.20
C SER A 51 -0.94 -19.73 15.34
N PRO A 52 -1.72 -18.63 15.35
CA PRO A 52 -2.95 -18.54 14.58
C PRO A 52 -2.61 -18.11 13.14
N PHE A 53 -1.89 -18.96 12.41
CA PHE A 53 -1.66 -18.78 10.97
C PHE A 53 -2.56 -19.71 10.16
N GLY A 54 -3.85 -19.43 10.26
CA GLY A 54 -4.87 -20.17 9.54
C GLY A 54 -6.20 -19.45 9.55
N GLU A 55 -6.23 -18.16 9.15
CA GLU A 55 -7.32 -17.51 8.40
C GLU A 55 -7.09 -15.98 8.28
N ARG A 56 -6.71 -15.53 7.08
CA ARG A 56 -6.84 -14.15 6.54
C ARG A 56 -6.10 -13.00 7.28
N PRO A 57 -4.78 -12.80 7.06
CA PRO A 57 -4.04 -11.66 7.60
C PRO A 57 -4.43 -10.28 7.02
N VAL A 58 -5.19 -10.22 5.92
CA VAL A 58 -5.49 -8.94 5.25
C VAL A 58 -6.54 -8.08 5.96
N LEU A 59 -7.45 -8.67 6.75
CA LEU A 59 -8.52 -7.89 7.40
C LEU A 59 -8.05 -7.17 8.67
N ASN A 60 -7.04 -7.72 9.37
CA ASN A 60 -6.50 -7.11 10.58
C ASN A 60 -5.55 -5.95 10.29
N ILE A 61 -4.86 -5.95 9.14
CA ILE A 61 -4.04 -4.81 8.69
C ILE A 61 -4.96 -3.61 8.35
N LEU A 62 -6.08 -3.83 7.68
CA LEU A 62 -7.03 -2.76 7.35
C LEU A 62 -7.68 -2.15 8.62
N LYS A 63 -7.96 -2.97 9.63
CA LYS A 63 -8.41 -2.49 10.96
C LYS A 63 -7.33 -1.72 11.71
N SER A 64 -6.07 -2.15 11.61
CA SER A 64 -4.93 -1.46 12.23
C SER A 64 -4.70 -0.06 11.61
N VAL A 65 -4.73 0.04 10.28
CA VAL A 65 -4.59 1.32 9.59
C VAL A 65 -5.78 2.24 9.91
N GLY A 66 -7.02 1.72 9.89
CA GLY A 66 -8.21 2.49 10.27
C GLY A 66 -8.16 3.02 11.71
N PHE A 67 -7.66 2.20 12.65
CA PHE A 67 -7.48 2.61 14.04
C PHE A 67 -6.43 3.71 14.19
N LEU A 68 -5.32 3.63 13.45
CA LEU A 68 -4.28 4.67 13.46
C LEU A 68 -4.82 6.01 12.94
N PHE A 69 -5.57 6.02 11.83
CA PHE A 69 -6.19 7.24 11.32
C PHE A 69 -7.22 7.83 12.29
N LEU A 70 -8.01 6.98 12.96
CA LEU A 70 -8.96 7.41 13.97
C LEU A 70 -8.24 8.10 15.15
N LEU A 71 -7.14 7.53 15.64
CA LEU A 71 -6.33 8.13 16.70
C LEU A 71 -5.75 9.48 16.28
N ILE A 72 -5.20 9.58 15.06
CA ILE A 72 -4.64 10.84 14.54
C ILE A 72 -5.75 11.91 14.44
N ALA A 73 -6.95 11.54 13.99
CA ALA A 73 -8.08 12.46 13.91
C ALA A 73 -8.53 12.95 15.29
N VAL A 74 -8.64 12.07 16.27
CA VAL A 74 -9.01 12.43 17.65
C VAL A 74 -7.97 13.37 18.27
N VAL A 75 -6.68 13.04 18.15
CA VAL A 75 -5.59 13.88 18.65
C VAL A 75 -5.58 15.24 17.95
N GLY A 76 -5.78 15.27 16.63
CA GLY A 76 -5.87 16.49 15.84
C GLY A 76 -7.03 17.39 16.27
N LEU A 77 -8.22 16.83 16.56
CA LEU A 77 -9.37 17.59 17.04
C LEU A 77 -9.14 18.17 18.44
N VAL A 78 -8.56 17.38 19.35
CA VAL A 78 -8.21 17.87 20.70
C VAL A 78 -7.19 19.01 20.60
N PHE A 79 -6.14 18.83 19.80
CA PHE A 79 -5.13 19.86 19.59
C PHE A 79 -5.72 21.12 18.95
N TRP A 80 -6.56 20.99 17.93
CA TRP A 80 -7.26 22.11 17.30
C TRP A 80 -8.16 22.86 18.28
N GLY A 81 -8.88 22.14 19.14
CA GLY A 81 -9.71 22.72 20.20
C GLY A 81 -8.88 23.53 21.20
N ILE A 82 -7.75 22.99 21.66
CA ILE A 82 -6.82 23.68 22.57
C ILE A 82 -6.24 24.93 21.90
N VAL A 83 -5.79 24.83 20.65
CA VAL A 83 -5.27 25.99 19.91
C VAL A 83 -6.34 27.04 19.69
N SER A 84 -7.59 26.64 19.48
CA SER A 84 -8.72 27.57 19.32
C SER A 84 -9.07 28.30 20.64
N LEU A 85 -8.85 27.67 21.80
CA LEU A 85 -8.97 28.30 23.10
C LEU A 85 -7.85 29.32 23.38
N ILE A 86 -6.65 29.05 22.86
CA ILE A 86 -5.49 29.92 23.07
C ILE A 86 -5.44 31.06 22.04
N ARG A 87 -5.99 30.87 20.84
CA ARG A 87 -6.00 31.92 19.82
C ARG A 87 -6.81 33.10 20.35
N PRO A 88 -6.17 34.25 20.63
CA PRO A 88 -6.90 35.45 21.00
C PRO A 88 -7.81 35.77 19.82
N THR A 89 -9.12 35.82 20.06
CA THR A 89 -10.07 36.37 19.10
C THR A 89 -9.48 37.68 18.60
N PRO A 90 -9.31 37.89 17.27
CA PRO A 90 -8.82 39.14 16.75
C PRO A 90 -9.77 40.23 17.26
N LYS A 91 -9.31 40.99 18.26
CA LYS A 91 -10.04 42.15 18.78
C LYS A 91 -10.33 43.02 17.57
N GLY A 92 -11.61 43.33 17.41
CA GLY A 92 -12.22 43.85 16.20
C GLY A 92 -11.26 44.70 15.37
N ILE A 93 -11.07 44.28 14.12
CA ILE A 93 -10.65 45.21 13.08
C ILE A 93 -11.77 46.25 13.03
N GLU A 94 -11.53 47.35 13.72
CA GLU A 94 -12.27 48.59 13.58
C GLU A 94 -12.35 48.86 12.08
N LYS A 95 -13.54 48.66 11.51
CA LYS A 95 -13.82 48.96 10.11
C LYS A 95 -13.65 50.46 9.94
N LYS A 96 -12.42 50.91 9.68
CA LYS A 96 -12.22 52.15 8.97
C LYS A 96 -12.83 51.93 7.59
N ASN A 97 -13.98 52.55 7.37
CA ASN A 97 -14.58 52.74 6.05
C ASN A 97 -13.52 53.38 5.15
N THR A 98 -12.72 52.54 4.50
CA THR A 98 -11.94 52.94 3.35
C THR A 98 -12.90 52.84 2.18
N ASP A 99 -13.40 53.99 1.75
CA ASP A 99 -14.24 54.15 0.58
C ASP A 99 -13.67 53.35 -0.61
N PRO A 100 -14.46 52.47 -1.27
CA PRO A 100 -14.01 51.65 -2.39
C PRO A 100 -13.85 52.40 -3.72
N GLN A 101 -13.75 53.73 -3.73
CA GLN A 101 -13.82 54.56 -4.95
C GLN A 101 -12.47 55.12 -5.46
N ALA A 102 -11.32 54.68 -4.94
CA ALA A 102 -10.02 55.24 -5.35
C ALA A 102 -9.09 54.27 -6.13
N VAL A 103 -9.61 53.16 -6.68
CA VAL A 103 -8.84 52.24 -7.54
C VAL A 103 -9.53 52.09 -8.90
N GLU A 104 -9.87 53.21 -9.51
CA GLU A 104 -10.10 53.28 -10.95
C GLU A 104 -8.80 53.78 -11.61
N ASN A 105 -8.39 53.09 -12.68
CA ASN A 105 -7.36 53.48 -13.64
C ASN A 105 -5.88 53.30 -13.29
N ARG A 106 -5.40 52.05 -13.25
CA ARG A 106 -4.05 51.68 -13.76
C ARG A 106 -4.00 50.24 -14.29
N ASN A 107 -4.71 49.95 -15.38
CA ASN A 107 -4.40 48.79 -16.22
C ASN A 107 -4.53 49.20 -17.69
N VAL A 108 -3.66 50.14 -18.08
CA VAL A 108 -3.33 50.39 -19.48
C VAL A 108 -2.45 49.23 -19.95
N ALA A 109 -2.99 48.48 -20.91
CA ALA A 109 -2.32 47.75 -21.98
C ALA A 109 -0.89 47.23 -21.69
N ARG A 110 -0.77 45.91 -21.52
CA ARG A 110 0.44 45.19 -21.89
C ARG A 110 0.04 44.00 -22.75
N GLU A 111 0.03 44.22 -24.05
CA GLU A 111 -0.01 43.15 -25.05
C GLU A 111 1.11 42.14 -24.76
N PRO A 112 0.83 40.83 -24.68
CA PRO A 112 1.87 39.82 -24.75
C PRO A 112 2.32 39.68 -26.21
N ALA A 113 3.56 40.10 -26.46
CA ALA A 113 4.26 39.84 -27.71
C ALA A 113 4.22 38.35 -28.05
N GLU A 114 3.61 38.02 -29.20
CA GLU A 114 3.66 36.70 -29.81
C GLU A 114 5.12 36.29 -30.05
N LEU A 115 5.55 35.23 -29.39
CA LEU A 115 6.84 34.60 -29.64
C LEU A 115 6.78 33.80 -30.95
N PRO A 116 7.71 34.00 -31.90
CA PRO A 116 7.75 33.24 -33.14
C PRO A 116 8.17 31.78 -32.87
N ALA A 117 7.32 30.85 -33.32
CA ALA A 117 7.55 29.42 -33.31
C ALA A 117 8.87 29.06 -34.05
N ARG A 118 9.90 28.69 -33.29
CA ARG A 118 11.15 28.14 -33.83
C ARG A 118 11.06 26.61 -33.96
N ARG A 119 11.07 26.18 -35.24
CA ARG A 119 11.77 25.03 -35.85
C ARG A 119 12.34 23.91 -34.96
N GLY A 120 12.12 22.68 -35.43
CA GLY A 120 13.05 21.54 -35.32
C GLY A 120 12.33 20.27 -34.84
N GLY A 121 12.44 19.09 -35.44
CA GLY A 121 13.25 18.63 -36.55
C GLY A 121 12.72 17.26 -37.00
N ARG A 122 12.82 17.00 -38.31
CA ARG A 122 12.43 15.74 -38.95
C ARG A 122 13.60 14.76 -38.81
N MET A 123 13.46 13.70 -38.02
CA MET A 123 14.43 12.60 -37.97
C MET A 123 14.15 11.59 -39.10
N PRO A 124 15.19 11.01 -39.73
CA PRO A 124 15.03 10.04 -40.82
C PRO A 124 14.65 8.64 -40.30
N ARG A 125 13.90 7.90 -41.14
CA ARG A 125 13.58 6.48 -40.98
C ARG A 125 14.82 5.61 -41.21
N LEU A 126 15.10 4.72 -40.27
CA LEU A 126 15.86 3.49 -40.48
C LEU A 126 14.92 2.34 -40.14
N ASN A 127 14.61 1.50 -41.12
CA ASN A 127 14.27 0.09 -40.90
C ASN A 127 14.80 -0.68 -42.11
N GLY A 128 15.69 -1.62 -41.79
CA GLY A 128 16.04 -2.74 -42.66
C GLY A 128 15.08 -3.90 -42.47
#